data_AF-A0A258STU0-F1
#
_entry.id   AF-A0A258STU0-F1
#
_cell.length_a   1.000
_cell.length_b   1.000
_cell.length_c   1.000
_cell.angle_alpha   90.00
_cell.angle_beta   90.00
_cell.angle_gamma   90.00
#
_symmetry.space_group_name_H-M   'P 1'
#
loop_
_entity.id
_entity.type
_entity.pdbx_description
1 polymer ?
#
loop_
_entity_poly.entity_id
_entity_poly.type
_entity_poly.pdbx_seq_one_letter_code
_entity_poly.pdbx_strand_id
1 'polypeptide(L)'
;MFERLTTRLGRISAGVATLLLAGTACAQAEVTLDVLYTTPGTFNALQQELAKRFTEAHPDIKVKFRNPVAGYEEAAQQILRDQITGRLPDVAFNGINQIGLFVDRGLGVPLDAYAEQDGGLAKLGYYPTLAELGKWKGKLYGLTFAVST
;
A
#
# COMPACT_ATOMS: atom_id res chain seq x y z
N MET A 1 -7.34 -73.77 27.13
CA MET A 1 -6.33 -73.95 28.20
C MET A 1 -5.94 -72.53 28.62
N PHE A 2 -6.58 -71.89 29.63
CA PHE A 2 -6.45 -72.18 31.09
C PHE A 2 -4.96 -72.37 31.44
N GLU A 3 -4.21 -71.58 32.24
CA GLU A 3 -4.42 -70.43 33.15
C GLU A 3 -3.08 -69.62 33.27
N ARG A 4 -2.80 -68.61 34.13
CA ARG A 4 -3.49 -67.97 35.28
C ARG A 4 -3.03 -66.49 35.49
N LEU A 5 -3.88 -65.73 36.21
CA LEU A 5 -3.71 -64.50 37.04
C LEU A 5 -2.32 -63.90 37.42
N THR A 6 -2.42 -62.63 37.86
CA THR A 6 -1.74 -61.94 39.01
C THR A 6 -0.42 -61.15 38.87
N THR A 7 -0.57 -59.82 39.04
CA THR A 7 0.26 -58.91 39.88
C THR A 7 1.66 -58.54 39.33
N ARG A 8 2.01 -57.27 39.10
CA ARG A 8 2.02 -56.15 40.08
C ARG A 8 1.72 -54.78 39.45
N LEU A 9 0.93 -53.96 40.15
CA LEU A 9 0.90 -52.50 39.97
C LEU A 9 2.26 -51.90 40.35
N GLY A 10 2.83 -51.04 39.49
CA GLY A 10 4.24 -50.61 39.58
C GLY A 10 4.52 -49.20 39.08
N ARG A 11 3.87 -48.20 39.69
CA ARG A 11 4.32 -46.80 39.88
C ARG A 11 5.06 -46.07 38.72
N ILE A 12 4.35 -45.09 38.15
CA ILE A 12 4.81 -43.70 37.91
C ILE A 12 6.17 -43.51 37.21
N SER A 13 6.10 -43.01 35.97
CA SER A 13 7.02 -41.97 35.47
C SER A 13 6.30 -41.11 34.44
N ALA A 14 5.94 -39.88 34.82
CA ALA A 14 5.27 -38.95 33.94
C ALA A 14 6.29 -38.26 33.03
N GLY A 15 6.43 -38.77 31.80
CA GLY A 15 7.17 -38.09 30.74
C GLY A 15 6.36 -36.93 30.18
N VAL A 16 6.53 -35.72 30.72
CA VAL A 16 5.95 -34.51 30.12
C VAL A 16 6.75 -34.17 28.86
N ALA A 17 6.24 -34.60 27.71
CA ALA A 17 6.74 -34.17 26.41
C ALA A 17 6.27 -32.72 26.16
N THR A 18 7.06 -31.75 26.62
CA THR A 18 6.81 -30.33 26.35
C THR A 18 7.02 -30.05 24.87
N LEU A 19 5.95 -30.14 24.09
CA LEU A 19 5.95 -29.80 22.67
C LEU A 19 6.13 -28.27 22.56
N LEU A 20 7.37 -27.83 22.32
CA LEU A 20 7.70 -26.44 22.05
C LEU A 20 7.01 -26.01 20.74
N LEU A 21 5.87 -25.35 20.86
CA LEU A 21 5.30 -24.53 19.80
C LEU A 21 6.23 -23.33 19.56
N ALA A 22 7.27 -23.57 18.77
CA ALA A 22 8.06 -22.51 18.16
C ALA A 22 7.16 -21.79 17.16
N GLY A 23 6.44 -20.77 17.64
CA GLY A 23 5.66 -19.88 16.79
C GLY A 23 6.60 -19.24 15.78
N THR A 24 6.41 -19.58 14.50
CA THR A 24 7.09 -18.90 13.40
C THR A 24 6.57 -17.47 13.35
N ALA A 25 7.27 -16.56 14.02
CA ALA A 25 7.16 -15.15 13.77
C ALA A 25 7.62 -14.90 12.33
N CYS A 26 6.67 -14.88 11.39
CA CYS A 26 6.95 -14.40 10.04
C CYS A 26 7.42 -12.96 10.17
N ALA A 27 8.72 -12.73 9.95
CA ALA A 27 9.25 -11.39 9.77
C ALA A 27 8.64 -10.83 8.49
N GLN A 28 7.59 -10.04 8.63
CA GLN A 28 6.92 -9.38 7.52
C GLN A 28 7.95 -8.45 6.86
N ALA A 29 8.24 -8.68 5.58
CA ALA A 29 9.27 -7.93 4.88
C ALA A 29 8.89 -6.45 4.81
N GLU A 30 9.82 -5.56 5.18
CA GLU A 30 9.60 -4.12 5.14
C GLU A 30 9.31 -3.65 3.71
N VAL A 31 8.16 -3.02 3.51
CA VAL A 31 7.75 -2.48 2.20
C VAL A 31 8.21 -1.04 2.11
N THR A 32 8.85 -0.64 1.01
CA THR A 32 9.17 0.77 0.75
C THR A 32 8.43 1.25 -0.49
N LEU A 33 7.55 2.23 -0.31
CA LEU A 33 6.85 2.93 -1.40
C LEU A 33 7.73 4.04 -1.97
N ASP A 34 7.97 4.01 -3.28
CA ASP A 34 8.67 5.04 -4.03
C ASP A 34 7.67 6.08 -4.57
N VAL A 35 7.75 7.30 -4.03
CA VAL A 35 6.73 8.34 -4.21
C VAL A 35 7.27 9.56 -4.96
N LEU A 36 6.64 9.92 -6.07
CA LEU A 36 6.91 11.16 -6.81
C LEU A 36 5.81 12.20 -6.57
N TYR A 37 6.20 13.41 -6.18
CA TYR A 37 5.28 14.54 -6.08
C TYR A 37 5.89 15.80 -6.72
N THR A 38 5.04 16.79 -6.99
CA THR A 38 5.41 18.02 -7.69
C THR A 38 5.37 19.24 -6.77
N THR A 39 5.89 20.36 -7.27
CA THR A 39 5.75 21.69 -6.65
C THR A 39 6.24 21.70 -5.19
N PRO A 40 7.52 21.32 -4.94
CA PRO A 40 8.04 21.14 -3.59
C PRO A 40 8.04 22.41 -2.73
N GLY A 41 8.09 23.59 -3.35
CA GLY A 41 7.92 24.87 -2.64
C GLY A 41 6.56 25.01 -1.93
N THR A 42 5.55 24.26 -2.36
CA THR A 42 4.22 24.21 -1.73
C THR A 42 4.04 22.95 -0.90
N PHE A 43 4.43 21.78 -1.41
CA PHE A 43 4.01 20.49 -0.84
C PHE A 43 5.06 19.75 0.00
N ASN A 44 6.33 20.14 0.02
CA ASN A 44 7.38 19.34 0.69
C ASN A 44 7.12 19.15 2.19
N ALA A 45 6.76 20.21 2.92
CA ALA A 45 6.43 20.12 4.35
C ALA A 45 5.17 19.26 4.63
N LEU A 46 4.16 19.36 3.77
CA LEU A 46 2.94 18.53 3.86
C LEU A 46 3.26 17.05 3.63
N GLN A 47 4.02 16.73 2.57
CA GLN A 47 4.39 15.36 2.21
C GLN A 47 5.27 14.71 3.29
N GLN A 48 6.20 15.46 3.90
CA GLN A 48 7.01 14.97 5.02
C GLN A 48 6.15 14.59 6.24
N GLU A 49 5.20 15.44 6.64
CA GLU A 49 4.31 15.15 7.78
C GLU A 49 3.31 14.02 7.45
N LEU A 50 2.82 13.92 6.20
CA LEU A 50 2.00 12.79 5.75
C LEU A 50 2.77 11.47 5.79
N ALA A 51 3.99 11.43 5.24
CA ALA A 51 4.85 10.24 5.27
C ALA A 51 5.18 9.79 6.69
N LYS A 52 5.45 10.74 7.60
CA LYS A 52 5.67 10.48 9.02
C LYS A 52 4.44 9.82 9.66
N ARG A 53 3.25 10.45 9.56
CA ARG A 53 2.01 9.91 10.15
C ARG A 53 1.62 8.56 9.54
N PHE A 54 1.84 8.39 8.23
CA PHE A 54 1.60 7.13 7.55
C PHE A 54 2.53 6.03 8.08
N THR A 55 3.82 6.32 8.26
CA THR A 55 4.80 5.37 8.83
C THR A 55 4.53 5.08 10.32
N GLU A 56 3.99 6.04 11.07
CA GLU A 56 3.55 5.85 12.46
C GLU A 56 2.31 4.92 12.55
N ALA A 57 1.39 4.99 11.58
CA ALA A 57 0.22 4.11 11.49
C ALA A 57 0.52 2.74 10.86
N HIS A 58 1.51 2.68 9.95
CA HIS A 58 1.90 1.50 9.19
C HIS A 58 3.42 1.27 9.33
N PRO A 59 3.89 0.76 10.49
CA PRO A 59 5.33 0.69 10.79
C PRO A 59 6.11 -0.25 9.87
N ASP A 60 5.44 -1.19 9.21
CA ASP A 60 5.97 -2.12 8.21
C ASP A 60 6.10 -1.51 6.81
N ILE A 61 5.57 -0.30 6.59
CA ILE A 61 5.64 0.43 5.32
C ILE A 61 6.42 1.74 5.48
N LYS A 62 7.45 1.93 4.66
CA LYS A 62 8.22 3.18 4.57
C LYS A 62 7.84 3.96 3.33
N VAL A 63 7.86 5.29 3.44
CA VAL A 63 7.69 6.20 2.31
C VAL A 63 9.06 6.77 1.93
N LYS A 64 9.47 6.56 0.68
CA LYS A 64 10.69 7.11 0.10
C LYS A 64 10.29 8.09 -1.01
N PHE A 65 10.55 9.37 -0.81
CA PHE A 65 10.34 10.36 -1.85
C PHE A 65 11.46 10.32 -2.90
N ARG A 66 11.09 10.42 -4.19
CA ARG A 66 11.99 10.86 -5.24
C ARG A 66 12.36 12.33 -5.03
N ASN A 67 13.40 12.81 -5.72
CA ASN A 67 13.56 14.24 -5.88
C ASN A 67 12.30 14.81 -6.55
N PRO A 68 11.56 15.72 -5.88
CA PRO A 68 10.33 16.28 -6.41
C PRO A 68 10.64 17.27 -7.54
N VAL A 69 9.76 17.31 -8.52
CA VAL A 69 9.89 18.12 -9.75
C VAL A 69 9.02 19.37 -9.69
N ALA A 70 9.26 20.37 -10.54
CA ALA A 70 8.61 21.67 -10.41
C ALA A 70 7.09 21.62 -10.63
N GLY A 71 6.65 20.83 -11.62
CA GLY A 71 5.24 20.73 -12.02
C GLY A 71 4.88 19.41 -12.70
N TYR A 72 3.61 19.28 -13.05
CA TYR A 72 3.02 18.04 -13.55
C TYR A 72 3.58 17.59 -14.90
N GLU A 73 3.95 18.52 -15.79
CA GLU A 73 4.51 18.22 -17.11
C GLU A 73 5.89 17.56 -16.98
N GLU A 74 6.71 18.04 -16.05
CA GLU A 74 8.03 17.48 -15.75
C GLU A 74 7.90 16.08 -15.12
N ALA A 75 6.94 15.90 -14.21
CA ALA A 75 6.62 14.60 -13.61
C ALA A 75 6.18 13.59 -14.67
N ALA A 76 5.26 13.97 -15.56
CA ALA A 76 4.80 13.11 -16.64
C ALA A 76 5.94 12.72 -17.59
N GLN A 77 6.80 13.66 -17.97
CA GLN A 77 7.99 13.36 -18.78
C GLN A 77 8.94 12.39 -18.07
N GLN A 78 9.13 12.53 -16.74
CA GLN A 78 9.94 11.60 -15.97
C GLN A 78 9.31 10.20 -15.92
N ILE A 79 8.03 10.09 -15.55
CA ILE A 79 7.29 8.82 -15.48
C ILE A 79 7.33 8.08 -16.81
N LEU A 80 7.18 8.78 -17.94
CA LEU A 80 7.24 8.18 -19.27
C LEU A 80 8.65 7.68 -19.66
N ARG A 81 9.72 8.30 -19.14
CA ARG A 81 11.10 7.74 -19.28
C ARG A 81 11.32 6.57 -18.34
N ASP A 82 10.80 6.67 -17.11
CA ASP A 82 10.92 5.65 -16.08
C ASP A 82 10.20 4.36 -16.49
N GLN A 83 9.07 4.45 -17.21
CA GLN A 83 8.38 3.33 -17.88
C GLN A 83 9.33 2.51 -18.77
N ILE A 84 10.12 3.18 -19.62
CA ILE A 84 11.05 2.53 -20.57
C ILE A 84 12.13 1.73 -19.82
N THR A 85 12.52 2.20 -18.63
CA THR A 85 13.56 1.56 -17.81
C THR A 85 13.03 0.65 -16.71
N GLY A 86 11.71 0.44 -16.62
CA GLY A 86 11.08 -0.39 -15.59
C GLY A 86 11.20 0.15 -14.17
N ARG A 87 11.30 1.49 -14.00
CA ARG A 87 11.55 2.17 -12.71
C ARG A 87 10.47 3.20 -12.37
N LEU A 88 9.21 2.89 -12.66
CA LEU A 88 8.06 3.71 -12.29
C LEU A 88 8.03 4.00 -10.77
N PRO A 89 7.48 5.14 -10.33
CA PRO A 89 7.10 5.31 -8.92
C PRO A 89 5.86 4.46 -8.61
N ASP A 90 5.72 4.03 -7.36
CA ASP A 90 4.54 3.32 -6.87
C ASP A 90 3.35 4.27 -6.71
N VAL A 91 3.62 5.52 -6.29
CA VAL A 91 2.62 6.58 -6.15
C VAL A 91 3.14 7.85 -6.80
N ALA A 92 2.31 8.49 -7.64
CA ALA A 92 2.65 9.75 -8.29
C ALA A 92 1.52 10.78 -8.21
N PHE A 93 1.82 11.96 -7.64
CA PHE A 93 0.91 13.09 -7.59
C PHE A 93 1.00 13.86 -8.91
N ASN A 94 0.00 13.68 -9.78
CA ASN A 94 -0.05 14.27 -11.12
C ASN A 94 -1.29 15.16 -11.32
N GLY A 95 -1.28 15.94 -12.40
CA GLY A 95 -2.45 16.74 -12.79
C GLY A 95 -3.60 15.85 -13.28
N ILE A 96 -4.84 16.22 -12.95
CA ILE A 96 -6.07 15.49 -13.36
C ILE A 96 -6.15 15.34 -14.89
N ASN A 97 -5.68 16.36 -15.63
CA ASN A 97 -5.57 16.36 -17.09
C ASN A 97 -4.63 15.26 -17.65
N GLN A 98 -3.79 14.66 -16.82
CA GLN A 98 -2.80 13.65 -17.23
C GLN A 98 -3.23 12.21 -16.93
N ILE A 99 -4.36 11.97 -16.25
CA ILE A 99 -4.82 10.59 -15.96
C ILE A 99 -4.94 9.78 -17.26
N GLY A 100 -5.56 10.36 -18.30
CA GLY A 100 -5.69 9.71 -19.60
C GLY A 100 -4.37 9.42 -20.32
N LEU A 101 -3.35 10.28 -20.13
CA LEU A 101 -2.01 10.09 -20.71
C LEU A 101 -1.36 8.78 -20.23
N PHE A 102 -1.51 8.49 -18.93
CA PHE A 102 -0.94 7.32 -18.26
C PHE A 102 -1.80 6.07 -18.43
N VAL A 103 -3.13 6.18 -18.26
CA VAL A 103 -4.05 5.05 -18.39
C VAL A 103 -4.03 4.47 -19.81
N ASP A 104 -4.04 5.33 -20.84
CA ASP A 104 -4.00 4.87 -22.24
C ASP A 104 -2.62 4.28 -22.64
N ARG A 105 -1.61 4.35 -21.75
CA ARG A 105 -0.30 3.68 -21.87
C ARG A 105 -0.15 2.45 -20.97
N GLY A 106 -1.22 2.05 -20.26
CA GLY A 106 -1.20 0.91 -19.34
C GLY A 106 -0.50 1.16 -18.01
N LEU A 107 -0.27 2.43 -17.62
CA LEU A 107 0.37 2.79 -16.36
C LEU A 107 -0.60 3.00 -15.19
N GLY A 108 -1.90 3.12 -15.45
CA GLY A 108 -2.91 3.36 -14.42
C GLY A 108 -3.42 2.06 -13.78
N VAL A 109 -3.34 1.95 -12.45
CA VAL A 109 -4.00 0.89 -11.68
C VAL A 109 -5.45 1.31 -11.41
N PRO A 110 -6.47 0.50 -11.77
CA PRO A 110 -7.85 0.78 -11.41
C PRO A 110 -8.04 0.70 -9.88
N LEU A 111 -8.62 1.74 -9.29
CA LEU A 111 -8.77 1.89 -7.84
C LEU A 111 -10.18 1.51 -7.34
N ASP A 112 -11.12 1.21 -8.24
CA ASP A 112 -12.53 0.98 -7.93
C ASP A 112 -12.73 -0.09 -6.85
N ALA A 113 -12.08 -1.26 -7.00
CA ALA A 113 -12.20 -2.37 -6.06
C ALA A 113 -11.63 -2.08 -4.66
N TYR A 114 -10.55 -1.29 -4.57
CA TYR A 114 -9.98 -0.86 -3.30
C TYR A 114 -10.92 0.12 -2.59
N ALA A 115 -11.45 1.10 -3.33
CA ALA A 115 -12.44 2.04 -2.81
C ALA A 115 -13.73 1.34 -2.35
N GLU A 116 -14.21 0.33 -3.09
CA GLU A 116 -15.36 -0.49 -2.69
C GLU A 116 -15.09 -1.30 -1.42
N GLN A 117 -13.91 -1.92 -1.30
CA GLN A 117 -13.50 -2.69 -0.12
C GLN A 117 -13.48 -1.84 1.16
N ASP A 118 -13.07 -0.57 1.07
CA ASP A 118 -13.08 0.36 2.20
C ASP A 118 -14.49 0.93 2.52
N GLY A 119 -15.49 0.61 1.69
CA GLY A 119 -16.90 1.03 1.82
C GLY A 119 -17.24 2.32 1.07
N GLY A 120 -16.48 2.65 0.03
CA GLY A 120 -16.72 3.73 -0.92
C GLY A 120 -16.01 5.04 -0.56
N LEU A 121 -15.66 5.81 -1.60
CA LEU A 121 -14.94 7.09 -1.48
C LEU A 121 -15.65 8.10 -0.54
N ALA A 122 -16.99 8.11 -0.51
CA ALA A 122 -17.75 8.99 0.39
C ALA A 122 -17.50 8.66 1.87
N LYS A 123 -17.34 7.39 2.23
CA LYS A 123 -17.00 6.94 3.60
C LYS A 123 -15.56 7.27 3.97
N LEU A 124 -14.67 7.31 2.97
CA LEU A 124 -13.29 7.81 3.09
C LEU A 124 -13.19 9.35 3.12
N GLY A 125 -14.31 10.07 3.07
CA GLY A 125 -14.36 11.54 3.17
C GLY A 125 -14.21 12.30 1.86
N TYR A 126 -14.17 11.63 0.71
CA TYR A 126 -14.16 12.31 -0.59
C TYR A 126 -15.56 12.81 -0.97
N TYR A 127 -15.65 14.09 -1.35
CA TYR A 127 -16.86 14.64 -1.95
C TYR A 127 -17.13 13.98 -3.31
N PRO A 128 -18.35 13.44 -3.57
CA PRO A 128 -18.64 12.70 -4.81
C PRO A 128 -18.31 13.47 -6.09
N THR A 129 -18.60 14.78 -6.12
CA THR A 129 -18.31 15.64 -7.28
C THR A 129 -16.82 15.82 -7.56
N LEU A 130 -15.97 15.77 -6.54
CA LEU A 130 -14.52 15.80 -6.70
C LEU A 130 -13.98 14.41 -7.07
N ALA A 131 -14.54 13.34 -6.48
CA ALA A 131 -14.17 11.97 -6.78
C ALA A 131 -14.29 11.61 -8.28
N GLU A 132 -15.28 12.16 -9.00
CA GLU A 132 -15.39 11.99 -10.46
C GLU A 132 -14.17 12.50 -11.24
N LEU A 133 -13.44 13.50 -10.72
CA LEU A 133 -12.21 14.02 -11.34
C LEU A 133 -11.08 12.98 -11.36
N GLY A 134 -11.13 11.99 -10.48
CA GLY A 134 -10.20 10.86 -10.44
C GLY A 134 -10.46 9.77 -11.50
N LYS A 135 -11.53 9.91 -12.30
CA LYS A 135 -11.95 8.87 -13.25
C LYS A 135 -11.49 9.11 -14.68
N TRP A 136 -11.20 8.03 -15.37
CA TRP A 136 -10.97 8.00 -16.83
C TRP A 136 -11.73 6.84 -17.45
N LYS A 137 -12.43 7.10 -18.56
CA LYS A 137 -13.27 6.11 -19.28
C LYS A 137 -14.20 5.29 -18.35
N GLY A 138 -14.75 5.95 -17.33
CA GLY A 138 -15.71 5.38 -16.39
C GLY A 138 -15.13 4.61 -15.19
N LYS A 139 -13.80 4.50 -15.05
CA LYS A 139 -13.13 3.84 -13.92
C LYS A 139 -12.27 4.80 -13.12
N LEU A 140 -12.13 4.56 -11.82
CA LEU A 140 -11.28 5.33 -10.92
C LEU A 140 -9.80 4.99 -11.10
N TYR A 141 -8.96 5.99 -11.34
CA TYR A 141 -7.51 5.83 -11.52
C TYR A 141 -6.67 6.79 -10.67
N GLY A 142 -7.29 7.72 -9.96
CA GLY A 142 -6.62 8.63 -9.03
C GLY A 142 -7.54 9.05 -7.89
N LEU A 143 -6.94 9.39 -6.75
CA LEU A 143 -7.64 9.98 -5.61
C LEU A 143 -7.36 11.49 -5.61
N THR A 144 -8.41 12.31 -5.51
CA THR A 144 -8.24 13.77 -5.52
C THR A 144 -7.57 14.26 -4.24
N PHE A 145 -6.35 14.76 -4.36
CA PHE A 145 -5.54 15.21 -3.22
C PHE A 145 -5.63 16.72 -2.99
N ALA A 146 -5.32 17.52 -4.01
CA ALA A 146 -5.38 18.98 -3.98
C ALA A 146 -6.06 19.48 -5.25
N VAL A 147 -7.12 20.28 -5.10
CA VAL A 147 -7.88 20.88 -6.20
C VAL A 147 -8.05 22.36 -5.90
N SER A 148 -7.75 23.20 -6.88
CA SER A 148 -7.87 24.66 -6.81
C SER A 148 -8.54 25.20 -8.06
N THR A 149 -9.23 26.32 -7.93
CA THR A 149 -9.87 27.09 -9.01
C THR A 149 -9.05 28.31 -9.38
#